data_AF-A0A1G2W2M7-F1
#
_entry.id   AF-A0A1G2W2M7-F1
#
_cell.length_a   1.000
_cell.length_b   1.000
_cell.length_c   1.000
_cell.angle_alpha   90.00
_cell.angle_beta   90.00
_cell.angle_gamma   90.00
#
_symmetry.space_group_name_H-M   'P 1'
#
loop_
_entity.id
_entity.type
_entity.pdbx_description
1 polymer ?
#
loop_
_entity_poly.entity_id
_entity_poly.type
_entity_poly.pdbx_seq_one_letter_code
_entity_poly.pdbx_strand_id
1 'polypeptide(L)'
;MTGFLPRGYYPLSEVRAAIGAAKLGSYLASGDLLGFVQVDGEFKQMAAEGWGQEGSDKIVDAGALDLGDGQLLPILVTSSNPKAFAMKMDARPRPGVTLPPAPLKRVNSGGRPVKWDWEGAMVELARLDATDGTANKTQAALVAHLADWFVKNSGHGDAPTVSELKVRVRRFQEALKPET
;
A
#
# COMPACT_ATOMS: atom_id res chain seq x y z
N MET A 1 3.40 21.31 -16.98
CA MET A 1 4.15 21.17 -15.72
C MET A 1 3.56 19.99 -14.96
N THR A 2 4.30 18.91 -14.77
CA THR A 2 3.85 17.76 -13.98
C THR A 2 3.95 18.12 -12.50
N GLY A 3 2.90 18.79 -12.00
CA GLY A 3 2.73 19.04 -10.58
C GLY A 3 2.72 17.72 -9.82
N PHE A 4 3.35 17.70 -8.65
CA PHE A 4 3.38 16.54 -7.78
C PHE A 4 1.95 16.17 -7.38
N LEU A 5 1.42 15.06 -7.90
CA LEU A 5 0.10 14.56 -7.52
C LEU A 5 0.17 13.96 -6.10
N PRO A 6 -0.73 14.33 -5.18
CA PRO A 6 -0.79 13.69 -3.88
C PRO A 6 -1.05 12.19 -4.01
N ARG A 7 -0.44 11.38 -3.14
CA ARG A 7 -0.62 9.92 -3.12
C ARG A 7 -2.11 9.57 -3.03
N GLY A 8 -2.58 8.71 -3.93
CA GLY A 8 -3.98 8.23 -3.97
C GLY A 8 -4.91 9.03 -4.90
N TYR A 9 -4.42 10.09 -5.53
CA TYR A 9 -5.14 10.81 -6.58
C TYR A 9 -4.66 10.38 -7.96
N TYR A 10 -5.60 10.15 -8.87
CA TYR A 10 -5.33 9.68 -10.23
C TYR A 10 -6.02 10.61 -11.23
N PRO A 11 -5.41 10.93 -12.37
CA PRO A 11 -6.11 11.65 -13.42
C PRO A 11 -7.36 10.88 -13.89
N LEU A 12 -8.48 11.59 -14.06
CA LEU A 12 -9.75 11.02 -14.52
C LEU A 12 -9.58 10.29 -15.87
N SER A 13 -8.72 10.82 -16.75
CA SER A 13 -8.35 10.22 -18.03
C SER A 13 -7.63 8.87 -17.90
N GLU A 14 -6.70 8.72 -16.96
CA GLU A 14 -6.02 7.45 -16.67
C GLU A 14 -7.03 6.42 -16.15
N VAL A 15 -7.91 6.86 -15.25
CA VAL A 15 -8.95 5.99 -14.69
C VAL A 15 -9.92 5.55 -15.77
N ARG A 16 -10.36 6.46 -16.64
CA ARG A 16 -11.20 6.13 -17.78
C ARG A 16 -10.55 5.10 -18.69
N ALA A 17 -9.26 5.26 -19.01
CA ALA A 17 -8.53 4.31 -19.85
C ALA A 17 -8.43 2.91 -19.20
N ALA A 18 -8.47 2.84 -17.86
CA ALA A 18 -8.41 1.58 -17.13
C ALA A 18 -9.77 0.85 -17.05
N ILE A 19 -10.85 1.56 -16.71
CA ILE A 19 -12.16 0.96 -16.38
C ILE A 19 -13.29 1.28 -17.37
N GLY A 20 -13.07 2.21 -18.30
CA GLY A 20 -14.06 2.69 -19.28
C GLY A 20 -14.94 3.84 -18.74
N ALA A 21 -15.45 4.68 -19.65
CA ALA A 21 -16.24 5.87 -19.33
C ALA A 21 -17.54 5.54 -18.57
N ALA A 22 -18.30 4.54 -19.04
CA ALA A 22 -19.57 4.14 -18.44
C ALA A 22 -19.44 3.69 -16.98
N LYS A 23 -18.41 2.88 -16.65
CA LYS A 23 -18.16 2.44 -15.27
C LYS A 23 -17.67 3.58 -14.38
N LEU A 24 -16.85 4.47 -14.94
CA LEU A 24 -16.34 5.64 -14.23
C LEU A 24 -17.47 6.59 -13.84
N GLY A 25 -18.38 6.91 -14.76
CA GLY A 25 -19.57 7.72 -14.47
C GLY A 25 -20.42 7.11 -13.36
N SER A 26 -20.66 5.79 -13.42
CA SER A 26 -21.39 5.08 -12.36
C SER A 26 -20.74 5.18 -10.98
N TYR A 27 -19.40 5.10 -10.90
CA TYR A 27 -18.69 5.20 -9.62
C TYR A 27 -18.62 6.63 -9.07
N LEU A 28 -18.60 7.62 -9.95
CA LEU A 28 -18.65 9.03 -9.54
C LEU A 28 -20.05 9.40 -9.06
N ALA A 29 -21.09 8.91 -9.73
CA ALA A 29 -22.48 9.11 -9.32
C ALA A 29 -22.82 8.39 -8.01
N SER A 30 -22.24 7.21 -7.74
CA SER A 30 -22.46 6.48 -6.48
C SER A 30 -21.68 7.05 -5.30
N GLY A 31 -20.70 7.93 -5.54
CA GLY A 31 -19.78 8.43 -4.51
C GLY A 31 -18.66 7.44 -4.12
N ASP A 32 -18.53 6.32 -4.82
CA ASP A 32 -17.40 5.39 -4.65
C ASP A 32 -16.08 6.01 -5.11
N LEU A 33 -16.17 6.90 -6.10
CA LEU A 33 -15.12 7.80 -6.55
C LEU A 33 -15.52 9.24 -6.30
N LEU A 34 -14.55 10.01 -5.83
CA LEU A 34 -14.66 11.44 -5.57
C LEU A 34 -13.82 12.17 -6.60
N GLY A 35 -14.45 13.02 -7.39
CA GLY A 35 -13.79 13.90 -8.35
C GLY A 35 -13.34 15.21 -7.71
N PHE A 36 -12.13 15.65 -8.05
CA PHE A 36 -11.51 16.87 -7.57
C PHE A 36 -10.97 17.66 -8.76
N VAL A 37 -11.13 18.97 -8.70
CA VAL A 37 -10.50 19.90 -9.64
C VAL A 37 -9.56 20.81 -8.87
N GLN A 38 -8.38 21.09 -9.45
CA GLN A 38 -7.45 22.04 -8.85
C GLN A 38 -7.76 23.45 -9.37
N VAL A 39 -8.15 24.36 -8.47
CA VAL A 39 -8.44 25.76 -8.77
C VAL A 39 -7.61 26.60 -7.82
N ASP A 40 -6.79 27.51 -8.36
CA ASP A 40 -5.90 28.40 -7.59
C ASP A 40 -4.97 27.67 -6.59
N GLY A 41 -4.58 26.44 -6.92
CA GLY A 41 -3.73 25.61 -6.07
C GLY A 41 -4.46 24.78 -5.03
N GLU A 42 -5.77 24.97 -4.86
CA GLU A 42 -6.62 24.21 -3.95
C GLU A 42 -7.42 23.12 -4.66
N PHE A 43 -7.60 21.97 -4.01
CA PHE A 43 -8.44 20.88 -4.52
C PHE A 43 -9.88 21.09 -4.08
N LYS A 44 -10.75 21.42 -5.04
CA LYS A 44 -12.19 21.53 -4.82
C LYS A 44 -12.87 20.23 -5.25
N GLN A 45 -13.56 19.60 -4.31
CA GLN A 45 -14.35 18.40 -4.58
C GLN A 45 -15.57 18.77 -5.44
N MET A 46 -15.80 18.00 -6.49
CA MET A 46 -17.02 18.08 -7.28
C MET A 46 -18.14 17.30 -6.57
N ALA A 47 -19.32 17.91 -6.45
CA ALA A 47 -20.47 17.27 -5.83
C ALA A 47 -20.86 15.99 -6.59
N ALA A 48 -21.17 14.92 -5.85
CA ALA A 48 -21.57 13.62 -6.42
C ALA A 48 -22.80 13.77 -7.34
N GLU A 49 -23.73 14.65 -6.97
CA GLU A 49 -24.96 14.98 -7.69
C GLU A 49 -24.70 15.58 -9.08
N GLY A 50 -23.52 16.17 -9.31
CA GLY A 50 -23.13 16.76 -10.59
C GLY A 50 -22.71 15.74 -11.66
N TRP A 51 -22.40 14.50 -11.29
CA TRP A 51 -21.88 13.48 -12.20
C TRP A 51 -22.95 12.73 -13.01
N GLY A 52 -24.23 12.94 -12.70
CA GLY A 52 -25.38 12.39 -13.45
C GLY A 52 -26.23 13.43 -14.18
N GLN A 53 -25.79 14.69 -14.22
CA GLN A 53 -26.50 15.77 -14.91
C GLN A 53 -26.11 15.86 -16.40
N GLU A 54 -26.95 16.51 -17.19
CA GLU A 54 -26.72 16.70 -18.63
C GLU A 54 -25.37 17.37 -18.88
N GLY A 55 -24.45 16.67 -19.57
CA GLY A 55 -23.10 17.14 -19.85
C GLY A 55 -21.98 16.48 -19.03
N SER A 56 -22.30 15.72 -17.98
CA SER A 56 -21.29 14.98 -17.19
C SER A 56 -20.55 13.93 -18.02
N ASP A 57 -21.23 13.28 -18.97
CA ASP A 57 -20.61 12.32 -19.89
C ASP A 57 -19.49 12.96 -20.72
N LYS A 58 -19.69 14.20 -21.17
CA LYS A 58 -18.66 14.95 -21.91
C LYS A 58 -17.45 15.27 -21.03
N ILE A 59 -17.68 15.54 -19.75
CA ILE A 59 -16.61 15.80 -18.76
C ILE A 59 -15.82 14.51 -18.49
N VAL A 60 -16.50 13.37 -18.33
CA VAL A 60 -15.87 12.05 -18.17
C VAL A 60 -15.07 11.66 -19.42
N ASP A 61 -15.62 11.90 -20.61
CA ASP A 61 -14.96 11.64 -21.90
C ASP A 61 -13.84 12.62 -22.23
N ALA A 62 -13.89 13.86 -21.75
CA ALA A 62 -12.77 14.79 -21.84
C ALA A 62 -11.68 14.46 -20.80
N GLY A 63 -12.06 13.96 -19.62
CA GLY A 63 -11.15 13.82 -18.49
C GLY A 63 -10.79 15.15 -17.82
N ALA A 64 -11.47 16.23 -18.20
CA ALA A 64 -11.20 17.60 -17.81
C ALA A 64 -12.50 18.41 -17.73
N LEU A 65 -12.52 19.42 -16.86
CA LEU A 65 -13.60 20.38 -16.76
C LEU A 65 -13.28 21.59 -17.66
N ASP A 66 -14.19 21.94 -18.56
CA ASP A 66 -14.11 23.17 -19.34
C ASP A 66 -14.78 24.32 -18.58
N LEU A 67 -14.04 25.39 -18.31
CA LEU A 67 -14.55 26.58 -17.63
C LEU A 67 -15.17 27.62 -18.58
N GLY A 68 -15.21 27.37 -19.89
CA GLY A 68 -15.85 28.24 -20.88
C GLY A 68 -14.91 29.22 -21.59
N ASP A 69 -13.71 29.46 -21.05
CA ASP A 69 -12.67 30.32 -21.63
C ASP A 69 -11.59 29.51 -22.42
N GLY A 70 -11.90 28.27 -22.79
CA GLY A 70 -10.94 27.33 -23.40
C GLY A 70 -9.92 26.75 -22.40
N GLN A 71 -10.10 27.05 -21.12
CA GLN A 71 -9.27 26.52 -20.04
C GLN A 71 -9.82 25.17 -19.58
N LEU A 72 -9.09 24.10 -19.91
CA LEU A 72 -9.37 22.74 -19.47
C LEU A 72 -8.64 22.46 -18.15
N LEU A 73 -9.39 22.26 -17.07
CA LEU A 73 -8.84 21.84 -15.79
C LEU A 73 -8.86 20.32 -15.67
N PRO A 74 -7.70 19.67 -15.45
CA PRO A 74 -7.65 18.22 -15.29
C PRO A 74 -8.40 17.82 -14.02
N ILE A 75 -9.25 16.80 -14.15
CA ILE A 75 -9.97 16.25 -13.01
C ILE A 75 -9.14 15.12 -12.43
N LEU A 76 -8.96 15.15 -11.12
CA LEU A 76 -8.38 14.07 -10.35
C LEU A 76 -9.48 13.28 -9.66
N VAL A 77 -9.30 11.98 -9.54
CA VAL A 77 -10.18 11.11 -8.81
C VAL A 77 -9.44 10.38 -7.72
N THR A 78 -10.12 10.22 -6.59
CA THR A 78 -9.70 9.34 -5.51
C THR A 78 -10.90 8.50 -5.10
N SER A 79 -10.65 7.36 -4.48
CA SER A 79 -11.73 6.52 -3.96
C SER A 79 -12.02 6.85 -2.51
N SER A 80 -13.29 6.77 -2.13
CA SER A 80 -13.71 6.73 -0.73
C SER A 80 -13.08 5.54 0.03
N ASN A 81 -12.67 4.48 -0.69
CA ASN A 81 -11.84 3.39 -0.19
C ASN A 81 -10.54 3.25 -1.01
N PRO A 82 -9.50 4.05 -0.71
CA PRO A 82 -8.30 4.16 -1.53
C PRO A 82 -7.51 2.84 -1.68
N LYS A 83 -7.63 1.92 -0.71
CA LYS A 83 -6.95 0.62 -0.75
C LYS A 83 -7.54 -0.33 -1.80
N ALA A 84 -8.87 -0.36 -1.91
CA ALA A 84 -9.56 -1.23 -2.86
C ALA A 84 -9.37 -0.76 -4.31
N PHE A 85 -9.28 0.55 -4.50
CA PHE A 85 -9.11 1.15 -5.82
C PHE A 85 -7.66 1.11 -6.32
N ALA A 86 -6.67 1.38 -5.45
CA ALA A 86 -5.25 1.25 -5.79
C ALA A 86 -4.90 -0.18 -6.23
N MET A 87 -5.46 -1.21 -5.56
CA MET A 87 -5.28 -2.61 -5.96
C MET A 87 -5.81 -2.94 -7.37
N LYS A 88 -6.84 -2.22 -7.86
CA LYS A 88 -7.39 -2.39 -9.21
C LYS A 88 -6.60 -1.58 -10.25
N MET A 89 -6.00 -0.46 -9.86
CA MET A 89 -5.18 0.41 -10.74
C MET A 89 -3.73 -0.10 -10.89
N ASP A 90 -3.12 -0.61 -9.82
CA ASP A 90 -1.73 -1.11 -9.79
C ASP A 90 -1.55 -2.47 -10.49
N ALA A 91 -2.63 -3.09 -10.97
CA ALA A 91 -2.58 -4.36 -11.69
C ALA A 91 -2.09 -4.24 -13.14
N ARG A 92 -1.83 -3.02 -13.66
CA ARG A 92 -1.13 -2.83 -14.94
C ARG A 92 0.27 -2.26 -14.69
N PRO A 93 1.35 -2.92 -15.14
CA PRO A 93 2.69 -2.35 -15.02
C PRO A 93 2.79 -1.09 -15.87
N ARG A 94 3.14 0.05 -15.24
CA ARG A 94 3.55 1.26 -15.98
C ARG A 94 4.96 1.01 -16.52
N PRO A 95 5.20 1.05 -17.85
CA PRO A 95 6.56 1.01 -18.36
C PRO A 95 7.30 2.29 -17.95
N GLY A 96 8.44 2.15 -17.26
CA GLY A 96 9.37 3.25 -17.00
C GLY A 96 9.40 3.84 -15.59
N VAL A 97 8.63 3.34 -14.63
CA VAL A 97 8.78 3.74 -13.21
C VAL A 97 9.60 2.69 -12.49
N THR A 98 10.90 2.93 -12.32
CA THR A 98 11.72 2.21 -11.32
C THR A 98 11.12 2.48 -9.94
N LEU A 99 10.41 1.49 -9.42
CA LEU A 99 9.87 1.51 -8.07
C LEU A 99 11.02 1.63 -7.06
N PRO A 100 11.02 2.59 -6.13
CA PRO A 100 11.77 2.40 -4.89
C PRO A 100 11.24 1.14 -4.19
N PRO A 101 12.08 0.40 -3.44
CA PRO A 101 11.68 -0.86 -2.81
C PRO A 101 10.36 -0.66 -2.04
N ALA A 102 9.39 -1.53 -2.32
CA ALA A 102 8.03 -1.40 -1.81
C ALA A 102 8.03 -1.22 -0.28
N PRO A 103 7.22 -0.31 0.29
CA PRO A 103 7.02 -0.31 1.73
C PRO A 103 6.41 -1.66 2.10
N LEU A 104 7.07 -2.34 3.04
CA LEU A 104 6.69 -3.65 3.57
C LEU A 104 5.18 -3.71 3.74
N LYS A 105 4.56 -4.66 3.02
CA LYS A 105 3.14 -4.97 3.06
C LYS A 105 2.79 -5.24 4.52
N ARG A 106 2.21 -4.26 5.23
CA ARG A 106 1.61 -4.48 6.55
C ARG A 106 0.35 -5.32 6.35
N VAL A 107 0.55 -6.62 6.24
CA VAL A 107 -0.48 -7.65 6.39
C VAL A 107 -0.96 -7.50 7.83
N ASN A 108 -1.99 -6.66 8.03
CA ASN A 108 -2.96 -6.63 9.13
C ASN A 108 -3.70 -5.28 9.09
N SER A 109 -4.61 -5.12 8.14
CA SER A 109 -5.52 -3.97 8.04
C SER A 109 -6.84 -4.28 8.74
N GLY A 110 -6.76 -4.59 10.04
CA GLY A 110 -7.91 -4.83 10.90
C GLY A 110 -7.53 -5.32 12.30
N GLY A 111 -7.50 -4.41 13.28
CA GLY A 111 -8.02 -4.72 14.61
C GLY A 111 -7.09 -5.13 15.76
N ARG A 112 -5.78 -5.36 15.59
CA ARG A 112 -4.88 -5.50 16.77
C ARG A 112 -3.42 -5.20 16.41
N PRO A 113 -2.68 -4.40 17.22
CA PRO A 113 -1.23 -4.34 17.08
C PRO A 113 -0.65 -5.75 17.21
N VAL A 114 0.33 -6.07 16.37
CA VAL A 114 1.01 -7.37 16.43
C VAL A 114 1.66 -7.47 17.80
N LYS A 115 1.27 -8.47 18.59
CA LYS A 115 1.73 -8.64 19.99
C LYS A 115 3.26 -8.70 20.10
N TRP A 116 3.93 -9.19 19.06
CA TRP A 116 5.36 -9.44 19.03
C TRP A 116 5.99 -8.77 17.80
N ASP A 117 7.15 -8.14 18.00
CA ASP A 117 7.97 -7.64 16.90
C ASP A 117 8.73 -8.78 16.20
N TRP A 118 8.01 -9.50 15.34
CA TRP A 118 8.59 -10.59 14.57
C TRP A 118 9.57 -10.13 13.48
N GLU A 119 9.42 -8.89 13.00
CA GLU A 119 10.34 -8.34 11.99
C GLU A 119 11.70 -8.06 12.63
N GLY A 120 11.73 -7.39 13.78
CA GLY A 120 12.96 -7.16 14.55
C GLY A 120 13.64 -8.47 14.96
N ALA A 121 12.85 -9.48 15.37
CA ALA A 121 13.37 -10.80 15.71
C ALA A 121 14.09 -11.51 14.55
N MET A 122 13.58 -11.39 13.31
CA MET A 122 14.24 -11.97 12.14
C MET A 122 15.50 -11.20 11.74
N VAL A 123 15.49 -9.87 11.89
CA VAL A 123 16.69 -9.03 11.69
C VAL A 123 17.79 -9.42 12.68
N GLU A 124 17.44 -9.68 13.93
CA GLU A 124 18.41 -10.14 14.93
C GLU A 124 18.99 -11.51 14.61
N LEU A 125 18.16 -12.47 14.16
CA LEU A 125 18.65 -13.77 13.70
C LEU A 125 19.60 -13.64 12.50
N ALA A 126 19.28 -12.77 11.54
CA ALA A 126 20.14 -12.50 10.39
C ALA A 126 21.47 -11.83 10.82
N ARG A 127 21.42 -10.93 11.81
CA ARG A 127 22.62 -10.32 12.40
C ARG A 127 23.49 -11.38 13.08
N LEU A 128 22.88 -12.27 13.87
CA LEU A 128 23.57 -13.36 14.54
C LEU A 128 24.23 -14.32 13.55
N ASP A 129 23.57 -14.58 12.43
CA ASP A 129 24.11 -15.38 11.33
C ASP A 129 25.32 -14.72 10.69
N ALA A 130 25.23 -13.40 10.42
CA ALA A 130 26.31 -12.64 9.84
C ALA A 130 27.56 -12.52 10.75
N THR A 131 27.41 -12.53 12.08
CA THR A 131 28.53 -12.41 13.03
C THR A 131 29.10 -13.76 13.46
N ASP A 132 28.24 -14.70 13.84
CA ASP A 132 28.66 -15.95 14.52
C ASP A 132 28.38 -17.20 13.68
N GLY A 133 27.57 -17.09 12.63
CA GLY A 133 27.04 -18.22 11.87
C GLY A 133 25.99 -19.02 12.65
N THR A 134 24.76 -19.08 12.12
CA THR A 134 23.67 -19.86 12.73
C THR A 134 23.75 -21.34 12.39
N ALA A 135 24.56 -21.73 11.39
CA ALA A 135 24.77 -23.12 11.00
C ALA A 135 25.40 -23.98 12.11
N ASN A 136 26.22 -23.37 12.97
CA ASN A 136 26.91 -24.05 14.08
C ASN A 136 26.09 -24.03 15.38
N LYS A 137 24.96 -23.33 15.42
CA LYS A 137 24.13 -23.19 16.62
C LYS A 137 22.98 -24.18 16.58
N THR A 138 22.72 -24.82 17.73
CA THR A 138 21.56 -25.70 17.88
C THR A 138 20.28 -24.86 17.82
N GLN A 139 19.18 -25.46 17.36
CA GLN A 139 17.87 -24.81 17.36
C GLN A 139 17.49 -24.27 18.75
N ALA A 140 17.84 -25.00 19.81
CA ALA A 140 17.61 -24.58 21.19
C ALA A 140 18.38 -23.31 21.57
N ALA A 141 19.64 -23.18 21.13
CA ALA A 141 20.45 -21.98 21.38
C ALA A 141 19.88 -20.75 20.66
N LEU A 142 19.40 -20.91 19.42
CA LEU A 142 18.77 -19.81 18.67
C LEU A 142 17.43 -19.39 19.28
N VAL A 143 16.66 -20.35 19.79
CA VAL A 143 15.41 -20.06 20.52
C VAL A 143 15.67 -19.31 21.83
N ALA A 144 16.70 -19.70 22.58
CA ALA A 144 17.11 -19.00 23.79
C ALA A 144 17.55 -17.56 23.48
N HIS A 145 18.38 -17.37 22.44
CA HIS A 145 18.80 -16.04 22.00
C HIS A 145 17.63 -15.14 21.63
N LEU A 146 16.65 -15.67 20.89
CA LEU A 146 15.45 -14.93 20.52
C LEU A 146 14.57 -14.61 21.73
N ALA A 147 14.42 -15.53 22.67
CA ALA A 147 13.67 -15.28 23.90
C ALA A 147 14.32 -14.14 24.70
N ASP A 148 15.64 -14.16 24.87
CA ASP A 148 16.39 -13.10 25.55
C ASP A 148 16.28 -11.76 24.82
N TRP A 149 16.31 -11.78 23.48
CA TRP A 149 16.09 -10.60 22.66
C TRP A 149 14.70 -10.02 22.85
N PHE A 150 13.65 -10.85 22.91
CA PHE A 150 12.27 -10.39 23.15
C PHE A 150 12.10 -9.82 24.55
N VAL A 151 12.72 -10.41 25.58
CA VAL A 151 12.68 -9.86 26.94
C VAL A 151 13.35 -8.48 26.99
N LYS A 152 14.45 -8.28 26.26
CA LYS A 152 15.18 -7.01 26.21
C LYS A 152 14.48 -5.92 25.39
N ASN A 153 13.77 -6.29 24.32
CA ASN A 153 13.22 -5.35 23.35
C ASN A 153 11.69 -5.20 23.40
N SER A 154 10.99 -6.08 24.11
CA SER A 154 9.55 -5.88 24.37
C SER A 154 9.36 -4.87 25.49
N GLY A 155 8.46 -3.91 25.30
CA GLY A 155 8.12 -2.92 26.34
C GLY A 155 7.51 -3.52 27.61
N HIS A 156 7.20 -4.83 27.61
CA HIS A 156 6.58 -5.55 28.74
C HIS A 156 7.50 -6.62 29.34
N GLY A 157 8.72 -6.83 28.82
CA GLY A 157 9.63 -7.88 29.30
C GLY A 157 9.13 -9.30 29.02
N ASP A 158 8.15 -9.46 28.13
CA ASP A 158 7.55 -10.74 27.80
C ASP A 158 8.20 -11.35 26.55
N ALA A 159 8.21 -12.68 26.49
CA ALA A 159 8.64 -13.43 25.31
C ALA A 159 7.49 -14.27 24.72
N PRO A 160 7.49 -14.51 23.39
CA PRO A 160 6.62 -15.51 22.78
C PRO A 160 6.85 -16.89 23.39
N THR A 161 5.88 -17.78 23.21
CA THR A 161 6.03 -19.16 23.68
C THR A 161 7.17 -19.88 22.96
N VAL A 162 7.85 -20.79 23.65
CA VAL A 162 8.96 -21.59 23.06
C VAL A 162 8.54 -22.29 21.77
N SER A 163 7.28 -22.74 21.69
CA SER A 163 6.72 -23.37 20.49
C SER A 163 6.65 -22.40 19.30
N GLU A 164 6.24 -21.15 19.52
CA GLU A 164 6.20 -20.12 18.47
C GLU A 164 7.62 -19.77 18.00
N LEU A 165 8.56 -19.61 18.92
CA LEU A 165 9.97 -19.33 18.60
C LEU A 165 10.59 -20.47 17.77
N LYS A 166 10.35 -21.72 18.16
CA LYS A 166 10.85 -22.91 17.43
C LYS A 166 10.40 -22.94 15.98
N VAL A 167 9.12 -22.65 15.71
CA VAL A 167 8.57 -22.65 14.34
C VAL A 167 9.29 -21.59 13.48
N ARG A 168 9.56 -20.41 14.04
CA ARG A 168 10.24 -19.32 13.32
C ARG A 168 11.71 -19.62 13.06
N VAL A 169 12.43 -20.07 14.09
CA VAL A 169 13.84 -20.48 13.95
C VAL A 169 14.00 -21.58 12.92
N ARG A 170 13.10 -22.57 12.92
CA ARG A 170 13.13 -23.66 11.94
C ARG A 170 13.01 -23.13 10.50
N ARG A 171 12.02 -22.28 10.24
CA ARG A 171 11.84 -21.67 8.92
C ARG A 171 13.05 -20.86 8.47
N PHE A 172 13.69 -20.16 9.40
CA PHE A 172 14.92 -19.41 9.13
C PHE A 172 16.07 -20.35 8.75
N GLN A 173 16.29 -21.42 9.51
CA GLN A 173 17.33 -22.42 9.21
C GLN A 173 17.09 -23.15 7.89
N GLU A 174 15.82 -23.48 7.57
CA GLU A 174 15.43 -24.08 6.29
C GLU A 174 15.68 -23.11 5.12
N ALA A 175 15.41 -21.81 5.28
CA ALA A 175 15.67 -20.80 4.25
C ALA A 175 17.17 -20.61 3.95
N LEU A 176 18.05 -20.81 4.94
CA LEU A 176 19.50 -20.71 4.78
C LEU A 176 20.15 -21.95 4.17
N LYS A 177 19.45 -23.10 4.20
CA LYS A 177 19.92 -24.34 3.57
C LYS A 177 19.10 -24.57 2.30
N PRO A 178 19.47 -23.99 1.15
CA PRO A 178 18.84 -24.37 -0.11
C PRO A 178 19.04 -25.87 -0.29
N GLU A 179 17.95 -26.62 -0.44
CA GLU A 179 18.01 -28.05 -0.74
C GLU A 179 18.95 -28.26 -1.93
N THR A 180 19.95 -29.11 -1.72
CA THR A 180 20.86 -29.61 -2.75
C THR A 180 20.17 -30.72 -3.53
#